data_AF-A0A8D0WR86-F1
#
_entry.id   AF-A0A8D0WR86-F1
#
_cell.length_a   1.000
_cell.length_b   1.000
_cell.length_c   1.000
_cell.angle_alpha   90.00
_cell.angle_beta   90.00
_cell.angle_gamma   90.00
#
_symmetry.space_group_name_H-M   'P 1'
#
loop_
_entity.id
_entity.type
_entity.pdbx_description
1 polymer ?
#
loop_
_entity_poly.entity_id
_entity_poly.type
_entity_poly.pdbx_seq_one_letter_code
_entity_poly.pdbx_strand_id
1 'polypeptide(L)'
;MAGYVPGQQPANRSQEKEFVQAYEDVLERYKDERDRVQKKTFTKWVNKHLMKVRKHINDLYEDLRDGHNLISLLEVLSGIKLEPAGLKTLRLPREKGRMRFHRLQNVQIALDFLKQRQVKLVNIRNDDITDGNPKLTLGLIWTIILHFQVGPVQFGVPVAWFGRGLERTRGCSAFLPHPEPSFSVFGCD
;
A
#
# COMPACT_ATOMS: atom_id res chain seq x y z
N MET A 1 -16.85 -28.55 19.72
CA MET A 1 -15.74 -28.21 18.82
C MET A 1 -14.46 -28.44 19.61
N ALA A 2 -13.79 -29.57 19.42
CA ALA A 2 -12.60 -29.90 20.20
C ALA A 2 -11.45 -28.97 19.78
N GLY A 3 -10.90 -28.23 20.74
CA GLY A 3 -9.76 -27.34 20.49
C GLY A 3 -8.48 -28.13 20.21
N TYR A 4 -7.57 -27.53 19.46
CA TYR A 4 -6.23 -28.06 19.20
C TYR A 4 -5.43 -28.21 20.52
N VAL A 5 -4.91 -29.40 20.80
CA VAL A 5 -4.00 -29.67 21.93
C VAL A 5 -2.61 -30.03 21.36
N PRO A 6 -1.56 -29.24 21.64
CA PRO A 6 -0.20 -29.56 21.19
C PRO A 6 0.29 -30.91 21.73
N GLY A 7 0.75 -31.82 20.86
CA GLY A 7 1.36 -33.10 21.25
C GLY A 7 0.45 -34.34 21.20
N GLN A 8 -0.85 -34.21 20.92
CA GLN A 8 -1.71 -35.36 20.62
C GLN A 8 -1.52 -35.82 19.17
N GLN A 9 -1.10 -37.08 18.97
CA GLN A 9 -1.09 -37.71 17.65
C GLN A 9 -2.52 -38.13 17.25
N PRO A 10 -2.94 -37.89 16.00
CA PRO A 10 -4.26 -38.29 15.53
C PRO A 10 -4.40 -39.82 15.60
N ALA A 11 -5.45 -40.32 16.25
CA ALA A 11 -5.62 -41.76 16.46
C ALA A 11 -6.16 -42.48 15.21
N ASN A 12 -6.72 -41.75 14.25
CA ASN A 12 -7.21 -42.30 12.99
C ASN A 12 -7.16 -41.26 11.85
N ARG A 13 -7.32 -41.75 10.61
CA ARG A 13 -7.29 -40.95 9.38
C ARG A 13 -8.37 -39.86 9.30
N SER A 14 -9.49 -40.02 10.03
CA SER A 14 -10.55 -39.00 10.07
C SER A 14 -10.17 -37.83 10.98
N GLN A 15 -9.60 -38.11 12.17
CA GLN A 15 -9.05 -37.11 13.07
C GLN A 15 -7.84 -36.38 12.47
N GLU A 16 -7.01 -37.07 11.69
CA GLU A 16 -5.91 -36.44 10.95
C GLU A 16 -6.42 -35.40 9.94
N LYS A 17 -7.50 -35.71 9.21
CA LYS A 17 -8.12 -34.77 8.27
C LYS A 17 -8.71 -33.55 8.98
N GLU A 18 -9.39 -33.74 10.11
CA GLU A 18 -9.94 -32.63 10.91
C GLU A 18 -8.83 -31.72 11.45
N PHE A 19 -7.71 -32.31 11.87
CA PHE A 19 -6.55 -31.57 12.37
C PHE A 19 -5.87 -30.75 11.26
N VAL A 20 -5.68 -31.34 10.08
CA VAL A 20 -5.12 -30.65 8.91
C VAL A 20 -6.04 -29.50 8.47
N GLN A 21 -7.36 -29.74 8.40
CA GLN A 21 -8.33 -28.70 8.06
C GLN A 21 -8.30 -27.53 9.05
N ALA A 22 -8.30 -27.82 10.35
CA ALA A 22 -8.22 -26.77 11.38
C ALA A 22 -6.93 -25.95 11.29
N TYR A 23 -5.81 -26.57 10.93
CA TYR A 23 -4.54 -25.88 10.71
C TYR A 23 -4.58 -24.98 9.46
N GLU A 24 -5.14 -25.47 8.36
CA GLU A 24 -5.34 -24.69 7.14
C GLU A 24 -6.26 -23.47 7.37
N ASP A 25 -7.38 -23.66 8.07
CA ASP A 25 -8.31 -22.58 8.42
C ASP A 25 -7.62 -21.48 9.27
N VAL A 26 -6.78 -21.89 10.23
CA VAL A 26 -6.01 -20.96 11.06
C VAL A 26 -5.01 -20.18 10.21
N LEU A 27 -4.27 -20.86 9.33
CA LEU A 27 -3.33 -20.21 8.42
C LEU A 27 -4.01 -19.21 7.48
N GLU A 28 -5.18 -19.55 6.96
CA GLU A 28 -5.96 -18.67 6.09
C GLU A 28 -6.42 -17.41 6.83
N ARG A 29 -6.95 -17.55 8.06
CA ARG A 29 -7.31 -16.40 8.90
C ARG A 29 -6.12 -15.48 9.19
N TYR A 30 -4.95 -16.04 9.48
CA TYR A 30 -3.74 -15.25 9.71
C TYR A 30 -3.31 -14.50 8.44
N LYS A 31 -3.43 -15.11 7.27
CA LYS A 31 -3.11 -14.48 5.99
C LYS A 31 -4.09 -13.33 5.69
N ASP A 32 -5.38 -13.56 5.88
CA ASP A 32 -6.42 -12.55 5.66
C ASP A 32 -6.25 -11.33 6.57
N GLU A 33 -5.97 -11.54 7.86
CA GLU A 33 -5.75 -10.41 8.77
C GLU A 33 -4.48 -9.63 8.41
N ARG A 34 -3.41 -10.31 7.99
CA ARG A 34 -2.20 -9.64 7.50
C ARG A 34 -2.48 -8.77 6.28
N ASP A 35 -3.17 -9.32 5.28
CA ASP A 35 -3.53 -8.61 4.05
C ASP A 35 -4.45 -7.42 4.35
N ARG A 36 -5.38 -7.58 5.31
CA ARG A 36 -6.28 -6.50 5.76
C ARG A 36 -5.54 -5.38 6.46
N VAL A 37 -4.65 -5.71 7.40
CA VAL A 37 -3.83 -4.72 8.12
C VAL A 37 -2.92 -3.96 7.16
N GLN A 38 -2.32 -4.66 6.20
CA GLN A 38 -1.47 -4.04 5.19
C GLN A 38 -2.26 -3.10 4.28
N LYS A 39 -3.39 -3.53 3.73
CA LYS A 39 -4.29 -2.67 2.94
C LYS A 39 -4.64 -1.41 3.71
N LYS A 40 -5.09 -1.55 4.97
CA LYS A 40 -5.48 -0.42 5.83
C LYS A 40 -4.32 0.54 6.07
N THR A 41 -3.12 0.02 6.27
CA THR A 41 -1.90 0.83 6.48
C THR A 41 -1.56 1.64 5.24
N PHE A 42 -1.58 1.00 4.07
CA PHE A 42 -1.31 1.68 2.80
C PHE A 42 -2.40 2.69 2.45
N THR A 43 -3.69 2.39 2.67
CA THR A 43 -4.78 3.35 2.48
C THR A 43 -4.57 4.60 3.33
N LYS A 44 -4.26 4.44 4.62
CA LYS A 44 -3.97 5.59 5.52
C LYS A 44 -2.78 6.40 5.02
N TRP A 45 -1.72 5.73 4.58
CA TRP A 45 -0.53 6.37 4.05
C TRP A 45 -0.86 7.20 2.80
N VAL A 46 -1.59 6.63 1.84
CA VAL A 46 -2.02 7.33 0.62
C VAL A 46 -2.88 8.54 0.99
N ASN A 47 -3.86 8.38 1.89
CA ASN A 47 -4.73 9.48 2.32
C ASN A 47 -3.96 10.61 3.03
N LYS A 48 -2.94 10.30 3.84
CA LYS A 48 -2.07 11.32 4.45
C LYS A 48 -1.48 12.27 3.39
N HIS A 49 -1.15 11.77 2.21
CA HIS A 49 -0.63 12.57 1.10
C HIS A 49 -1.74 13.21 0.26
N LEU A 50 -2.79 12.46 -0.09
CA LEU A 50 -3.89 12.97 -0.92
C LEU A 50 -4.69 14.09 -0.25
N MET A 51 -4.78 14.12 1.08
CA MET A 51 -5.45 15.19 1.80
C MET A 51 -4.80 16.57 1.57
N LYS A 52 -3.50 16.63 1.24
CA LYS A 52 -2.81 17.88 0.86
C LYS A 52 -3.39 18.52 -0.41
N VAL A 53 -4.06 17.74 -1.24
CA VAL A 53 -4.77 18.19 -2.46
C VAL A 53 -6.28 17.94 -2.37
N ARG A 54 -6.82 17.82 -1.15
CA ARG A 54 -8.26 17.62 -0.85
C ARG A 54 -8.85 16.39 -1.55
N LYS A 55 -8.08 15.31 -1.65
CA LYS A 55 -8.52 14.00 -2.16
C LYS A 55 -8.46 12.94 -1.07
N HIS A 56 -9.30 11.92 -1.22
CA HIS A 56 -9.40 10.79 -0.30
C HIS A 56 -9.79 9.53 -1.06
N ILE A 57 -9.29 8.38 -0.61
CA ILE A 57 -9.67 7.05 -1.08
C ILE A 57 -10.25 6.22 0.08
N ASN A 58 -11.29 5.44 -0.21
CA ASN A 58 -11.94 4.53 0.72
C ASN A 58 -11.45 3.09 0.50
N ASP A 59 -11.38 2.66 -0.75
CA ASP A 59 -10.86 1.35 -1.13
C ASP A 59 -9.66 1.51 -2.07
N LEU A 60 -8.50 1.05 -1.57
CA LEU A 60 -7.25 1.09 -2.32
C LEU A 60 -7.31 0.39 -3.68
N TYR A 61 -8.08 -0.69 -3.81
CA TYR A 61 -8.13 -1.51 -5.02
C TYR A 61 -9.12 -0.96 -6.05
N GLU A 62 -10.09 -0.14 -5.62
CA GLU A 62 -11.08 0.47 -6.50
C GLU A 62 -10.71 1.90 -6.87
N ASP A 63 -10.36 2.72 -5.88
CA ASP A 63 -10.19 4.16 -6.06
C ASP A 63 -8.87 4.56 -6.76
N LEU A 64 -8.00 3.58 -7.04
CA LEU A 64 -6.78 3.80 -7.83
C LEU A 64 -6.95 3.40 -9.30
N ARG A 65 -8.03 2.70 -9.67
CA ARG A 65 -8.21 2.07 -11.00
C ARG A 65 -8.33 3.06 -12.15
N ASP A 66 -8.78 4.28 -11.87
CA ASP A 66 -8.89 5.33 -12.88
C ASP A 66 -7.58 6.09 -13.14
N GLY A 67 -6.55 5.84 -12.33
CA GLY A 67 -5.24 6.47 -12.36
C GLY A 67 -5.20 7.90 -11.80
N HIS A 68 -6.33 8.58 -11.57
CA HIS A 68 -6.32 9.98 -11.17
C HIS A 68 -5.74 10.19 -9.77
N ASN A 69 -6.03 9.29 -8.84
CA ASN A 69 -5.49 9.34 -7.48
C ASN A 69 -4.01 8.96 -7.44
N LEU A 70 -3.56 8.02 -8.27
CA LEU A 70 -2.14 7.70 -8.44
C LEU A 70 -1.35 8.91 -8.94
N ILE A 71 -1.83 9.58 -10.00
CA ILE A 71 -1.19 10.78 -10.53
C ILE A 71 -1.12 11.87 -9.46
N SER A 72 -2.21 12.12 -8.73
CA SER A 72 -2.24 13.11 -7.65
C SER A 72 -1.27 12.78 -6.51
N LEU A 73 -1.17 11.51 -6.14
CA LEU A 73 -0.24 11.04 -5.12
C LEU A 73 1.21 11.33 -5.55
N LEU A 74 1.57 11.00 -6.79
CA LEU A 74 2.92 11.22 -7.33
C LEU A 74 3.28 12.70 -7.45
N GLU A 75 2.33 13.56 -7.83
CA GLU A 75 2.48 15.01 -7.82
C GLU A 75 2.79 15.53 -6.40
N VAL A 76 2.05 15.07 -5.39
CA VAL A 76 2.26 15.46 -3.99
C VAL A 76 3.61 14.98 -3.46
N LEU A 77 3.95 13.72 -3.71
CA LEU A 77 5.20 13.11 -3.21
C LEU A 77 6.45 13.73 -3.83
N SER A 78 6.35 14.19 -5.07
CA SER A 78 7.48 14.81 -5.78
C SER A 78 7.66 16.30 -5.43
N GLY A 79 6.89 16.84 -4.48
CA GLY A 79 7.05 18.21 -3.97
C GLY A 79 6.41 19.30 -4.84
N ILE A 80 5.45 18.97 -5.70
CA ILE A 80 5.10 19.84 -6.85
C ILE A 80 4.04 20.92 -6.58
N LYS A 81 3.39 20.97 -5.42
CA LYS A 81 2.38 22.00 -5.17
C LYS A 81 2.32 22.42 -3.72
N LEU A 82 3.36 23.05 -3.18
CA LEU A 82 3.21 23.81 -1.93
C LEU A 82 4.09 25.07 -1.83
N GLU A 83 5.01 25.34 -2.77
CA GLU A 83 5.77 26.60 -2.73
C GLU A 83 5.03 27.73 -3.47
N PRO A 84 4.73 28.88 -2.82
CA PRO A 84 4.06 30.03 -3.44
C PRO A 84 4.90 30.75 -4.51
N ALA A 85 6.16 30.37 -4.70
CA ALA A 85 7.11 31.11 -5.54
C ALA A 85 7.74 30.21 -6.62
N GLY A 86 7.16 30.26 -7.83
CA GLY A 86 7.91 30.21 -9.09
C GLY A 86 8.52 28.89 -9.56
N LEU A 87 8.53 27.80 -8.79
CA LEU A 87 9.08 26.53 -9.29
C LEU A 87 8.01 25.72 -10.03
N LYS A 88 8.13 25.70 -11.37
CA LYS A 88 7.47 24.84 -12.37
C LYS A 88 6.61 23.73 -11.73
N THR A 89 5.30 23.97 -11.62
CA THR A 89 4.35 22.94 -11.20
C THR A 89 4.37 21.82 -12.24
N LEU A 90 5.06 20.72 -11.97
CA LEU A 90 5.05 19.50 -12.77
C LEU A 90 3.67 18.81 -12.67
N ARG A 91 2.70 19.41 -13.37
CA ARG A 91 1.37 18.85 -13.54
C ARG A 91 1.47 17.74 -14.55
N LEU A 92 1.17 16.51 -14.11
CA LEU A 92 1.17 15.37 -15.01
C LEU A 92 -0.05 15.45 -15.94
N PRO A 93 0.08 15.02 -17.22
CA PRO A 93 -1.05 14.92 -18.13
C PRO A 93 -2.15 14.04 -17.55
N ARG A 94 -3.41 14.33 -17.88
CA ARG A 94 -4.57 13.55 -17.42
C ARG A 94 -5.56 13.44 -18.57
N GLU A 95 -5.82 12.22 -19.00
CA GLU A 95 -6.90 11.93 -19.91
C GLU A 95 -8.24 12.15 -19.21
N LYS A 96 -9.14 12.83 -19.90
CA LYS A 96 -10.50 13.10 -19.43
C LYS A 96 -11.44 12.13 -20.14
N GLY A 97 -12.01 11.19 -19.40
CA GLY A 97 -12.99 10.26 -19.97
C GLY A 97 -13.26 9.08 -19.04
N ARG A 98 -14.39 8.41 -19.26
CA ARG A 98 -14.86 7.31 -18.38
C ARG A 98 -14.56 5.92 -18.92
N MET A 99 -14.23 5.81 -20.21
CA MET A 99 -13.91 4.54 -20.88
C MET A 99 -12.61 3.94 -20.34
N ARG A 100 -12.50 2.60 -20.40
CA ARG A 100 -11.31 1.85 -19.94
C ARG A 100 -10.01 2.37 -20.56
N PHE A 101 -10.04 2.77 -21.83
CA PHE A 101 -8.89 3.37 -22.51
C PHE A 101 -8.30 4.57 -21.77
N HIS A 102 -9.14 5.52 -21.32
CA HIS A 102 -8.67 6.69 -20.57
C HIS A 102 -8.09 6.31 -19.21
N ARG A 103 -8.66 5.30 -18.54
CA ARG A 103 -8.15 4.78 -17.26
C ARG A 103 -6.77 4.16 -17.44
N LEU A 104 -6.62 3.28 -18.43
CA LEU A 104 -5.34 2.66 -18.79
C LEU A 104 -4.27 3.71 -19.08
N GLN A 105 -4.64 4.77 -19.80
CA GLN A 105 -3.72 5.85 -20.13
C GLN A 105 -3.32 6.68 -18.90
N ASN A 106 -4.27 7.00 -18.02
CA ASN A 106 -3.96 7.70 -16.76
C ASN A 106 -3.05 6.87 -15.85
N VAL A 107 -3.31 5.56 -15.73
CA VAL A 107 -2.42 4.67 -14.99
C VAL A 107 -1.05 4.60 -15.67
N GLN A 108 -0.99 4.51 -17.00
CA GLN A 108 0.26 4.48 -17.76
C GLN A 108 1.11 5.73 -17.49
N ILE A 109 0.51 6.92 -17.47
CA ILE A 109 1.20 8.18 -17.14
C ILE A 109 1.84 8.11 -15.75
N ALA A 110 1.16 7.54 -14.76
CA ALA A 110 1.72 7.35 -13.41
C ALA A 110 2.89 6.36 -13.41
N LEU A 111 2.78 5.25 -14.14
CA LEU A 111 3.85 4.25 -14.22
C LEU A 111 5.07 4.79 -14.97
N ASP A 112 4.88 5.53 -16.06
CA ASP A 112 5.99 6.10 -16.83
C ASP A 112 6.70 7.21 -16.06
N PHE A 113 5.97 8.00 -15.26
CA PHE A 113 6.59 8.93 -14.33
C PHE A 113 7.54 8.24 -13.35
N LEU A 114 7.14 7.08 -12.80
CA LEU A 114 7.99 6.28 -11.92
C LEU A 114 9.22 5.75 -12.66
N LYS A 115 9.06 5.24 -13.89
CA LYS A 115 10.19 4.78 -14.72
C LYS A 115 11.17 5.91 -15.05
N GLN A 116 10.68 7.10 -15.36
CA GLN A 116 11.52 8.28 -15.61
C GLN A 116 12.37 8.66 -14.39
N ARG A 117 11.89 8.36 -13.18
CA ARG A 117 12.64 8.49 -11.92
C ARG A 117 13.45 7.24 -11.54
N GLN A 118 13.69 6.35 -12.50
CA GLN A 118 14.49 5.12 -12.34
C GLN A 118 13.88 4.09 -11.37
N VAL A 119 12.57 4.14 -11.11
CA VAL A 119 11.86 3.12 -10.34
C VAL A 119 11.67 1.87 -11.18
N LYS A 120 12.13 0.72 -10.67
CA LYS A 120 11.97 -0.59 -11.32
C LYS A 120 10.59 -1.18 -11.02
N LEU A 121 9.70 -1.13 -12.00
CA LEU A 121 8.37 -1.74 -11.93
C LEU A 121 8.43 -3.16 -12.51
N VAL A 122 8.82 -4.14 -11.70
CA VAL A 122 8.89 -5.55 -12.13
C VAL A 122 7.50 -6.17 -12.11
N ASN A 123 7.02 -6.62 -13.26
CA ASN A 123 5.74 -7.33 -13.43
C ASN A 123 4.50 -6.51 -12.97
N ILE A 124 4.53 -5.19 -13.18
CA ILE A 124 3.35 -4.33 -12.98
C ILE A 124 3.05 -3.62 -14.28
N ARG A 125 1.87 -3.90 -14.85
CA ARG A 125 1.34 -3.23 -16.05
C ARG A 125 0.17 -2.33 -15.68
N ASN A 126 -0.27 -1.50 -16.62
CA ASN A 126 -1.38 -0.57 -16.40
C ASN A 126 -2.75 -1.26 -16.34
N ASP A 127 -2.94 -2.37 -17.06
CA ASP A 127 -4.15 -3.20 -17.01
C ASP A 127 -4.33 -3.84 -15.63
N ASP A 128 -3.25 -4.33 -15.01
CA ASP A 128 -3.28 -4.93 -13.68
C ASP A 128 -3.89 -3.99 -12.62
N ILE A 129 -3.52 -2.71 -12.69
CA ILE A 129 -4.00 -1.67 -11.77
C ILE A 129 -5.40 -1.20 -12.16
N THR A 130 -5.68 -1.07 -13.47
CA THR A 130 -7.00 -0.66 -13.97
C THR A 130 -8.07 -1.71 -13.65
N ASP A 131 -7.69 -2.98 -13.65
CA ASP A 131 -8.58 -4.10 -13.32
C ASP A 131 -8.65 -4.37 -11.81
N GLY A 132 -7.84 -3.67 -10.99
CA GLY A 132 -7.92 -3.69 -9.53
C GLY A 132 -7.24 -4.89 -8.88
N ASN A 133 -6.21 -5.47 -9.51
CA ASN A 133 -5.49 -6.63 -8.97
C ASN A 133 -4.89 -6.28 -7.57
N PRO A 134 -5.36 -6.90 -6.47
CA PRO A 134 -4.96 -6.51 -5.12
C PRO A 134 -3.46 -6.61 -4.88
N LYS A 135 -2.84 -7.72 -5.32
CA LYS A 135 -1.42 -8.00 -5.10
C LYS A 135 -0.53 -7.00 -5.83
N LEU A 136 -0.86 -6.70 -7.09
CA LEU A 136 -0.07 -5.77 -7.91
C LEU A 136 -0.32 -4.31 -7.49
N THR A 137 -1.54 -3.98 -7.04
CA THR A 137 -1.85 -2.65 -6.48
C THR A 137 -1.07 -2.41 -5.18
N LEU A 138 -1.06 -3.37 -4.24
CA LEU A 138 -0.24 -3.28 -3.03
C LEU A 138 1.26 -3.18 -3.37
N GLY A 139 1.73 -3.98 -4.33
CA GLY A 139 3.11 -3.94 -4.81
C GLY A 139 3.51 -2.57 -5.38
N LEU A 140 2.61 -1.94 -6.14
CA LEU A 140 2.83 -0.60 -6.68
C LEU A 140 2.94 0.45 -5.56
N ILE A 141 1.98 0.48 -4.64
CA ILE A 141 1.99 1.46 -3.54
C ILE A 141 3.22 1.27 -2.65
N TRP A 142 3.59 0.03 -2.35
CA TRP A 142 4.83 -0.28 -1.64
C TRP A 142 6.07 0.27 -2.36
N THR A 143 6.16 0.06 -3.68
CA THR A 143 7.27 0.56 -4.49
C THR A 143 7.35 2.09 -4.43
N ILE A 144 6.20 2.78 -4.48
CA ILE A 144 6.12 4.23 -4.33
C ILE A 144 6.59 4.66 -2.93
N ILE A 145 6.13 4.00 -1.86
CA ILE A 145 6.53 4.29 -0.48
C ILE A 145 8.06 4.21 -0.34
N LEU A 146 8.63 3.08 -0.76
CA LEU A 146 10.07 2.85 -0.65
C LEU A 146 10.87 3.94 -1.36
N HIS A 147 10.51 4.28 -2.59
CA HIS A 147 11.22 5.28 -3.38
C HIS A 147 11.17 6.68 -2.75
N PHE A 148 10.01 7.12 -2.26
CA PHE A 148 9.81 8.50 -1.81
C PHE A 148 10.05 8.73 -0.31
N GLN A 149 10.12 7.69 0.53
CA GLN A 149 10.34 7.84 1.97
C GLN A 149 11.68 7.32 2.47
N VAL A 150 12.28 6.34 1.79
CA VAL A 150 13.52 5.69 2.26
C VAL A 150 14.74 6.16 1.46
N GLY A 151 14.53 6.83 0.31
CA GLY A 151 15.59 7.25 -0.62
C GLY A 151 15.82 6.22 -1.74
N PRO A 152 16.69 6.53 -2.72
CA PRO A 152 16.87 5.67 -3.90
C PRO A 152 17.42 4.30 -3.50
N VAL A 153 16.55 3.29 -3.50
CA VAL A 153 16.92 1.90 -3.26
C VAL A 153 17.58 1.35 -4.52
N GLN A 154 18.92 1.18 -4.49
CA GLN A 154 19.70 0.61 -5.61
C GLN A 154 19.35 -0.86 -5.93
N PHE A 155 18.58 -1.52 -5.07
CA PHE A 155 18.21 -2.93 -5.21
C PHE A 155 16.74 -3.04 -5.63
N GLY A 156 16.52 -3.48 -6.87
CA GLY A 156 15.17 -3.82 -7.34
C GLY A 156 14.63 -4.99 -6.52
N VAL A 157 13.60 -4.76 -5.72
CA VAL A 157 12.96 -5.81 -4.92
C VAL A 157 11.81 -6.40 -5.75
N PRO A 158 11.89 -7.68 -6.19
CA PRO A 158 10.80 -8.31 -6.91
C PRO A 158 9.55 -8.41 -6.04
N VAL A 159 8.35 -8.22 -6.62
CA VAL A 159 7.05 -8.40 -5.95
C VAL A 159 6.92 -9.79 -5.28
N ALA A 160 7.69 -10.79 -5.73
CA ALA A 160 7.77 -12.11 -5.11
C ALA A 160 8.34 -12.11 -3.67
N TRP A 161 9.10 -11.09 -3.26
CA TRP A 161 9.64 -10.98 -1.89
C TRP A 161 8.60 -10.57 -0.84
N PHE A 162 7.42 -10.11 -1.29
CA PHE A 162 6.30 -9.72 -0.45
C PHE A 162 5.76 -10.85 0.44
N GLY A 163 6.01 -12.12 0.07
CA GLY A 163 5.50 -13.30 0.78
C GLY A 163 6.39 -13.86 1.89
N ARG A 164 7.64 -13.42 2.03
CA ARG A 164 8.52 -13.83 3.14
C ARG A 164 8.60 -12.71 4.16
N GLY A 165 8.36 -13.06 5.42
CA GLY A 165 7.97 -12.16 6.49
C GLY A 165 8.83 -10.90 6.63
N LEU A 166 8.16 -9.83 7.07
CA LEU A 166 8.75 -8.64 7.65
C LEU A 166 9.38 -8.99 9.01
N GLU A 167 10.39 -9.87 9.00
CA GLU A 167 11.11 -10.34 10.18
C GLU A 167 12.61 -10.42 9.89
N ARG A 168 13.22 -9.27 9.57
CA ARG A 168 14.58 -8.98 10.04
C ARG A 168 14.94 -7.50 9.93
N THR A 169 14.32 -6.67 10.75
CA THR A 169 14.93 -5.40 11.19
C THR A 169 15.14 -5.46 12.69
N ARG A 170 16.14 -6.24 13.13
CA ARG A 170 16.83 -5.87 14.37
C ARG A 170 17.55 -4.57 14.06
N GLY A 171 16.97 -3.43 14.45
CA GLY A 171 17.65 -2.14 14.36
C GLY A 171 16.81 -0.86 14.18
N CYS A 172 15.49 -0.93 13.99
CA CYS A 172 14.67 0.29 13.88
C CYS A 172 13.72 0.43 15.08
N SER A 173 14.29 0.71 16.25
CA SER A 173 13.53 1.26 17.37
C SER A 173 13.35 2.76 17.12
N ALA A 174 12.33 3.17 16.33
CA ALA A 174 11.79 4.53 16.31
C ALA A 174 10.70 4.68 15.23
N PHE A 175 9.51 4.09 15.39
CA PHE A 175 8.33 4.53 14.60
C PHE A 175 7.03 4.22 15.34
N LEU A 176 6.87 4.81 16.53
CA LEU A 176 5.55 5.10 17.09
C LEU A 176 5.59 6.55 17.58
N PRO A 177 4.75 7.48 17.07
CA PRO A 177 4.58 8.76 17.72
C PRO A 177 3.81 8.53 19.03
N HIS A 178 4.38 9.00 20.14
CA HIS A 178 3.68 9.14 21.41
C HIS A 178 2.45 10.06 21.25
N PRO A 179 1.39 9.87 22.06
CA PRO A 179 0.23 10.75 22.04
C PRO A 179 0.58 12.08 22.70
N GLU A 180 0.49 13.18 21.96
CA GLU A 180 0.38 14.53 22.52
C GLU A 180 -0.97 14.67 23.24
N PRO A 181 -1.03 15.26 24.45
CA PRO A 181 -2.29 15.54 25.13
C PRO A 181 -2.91 16.82 24.57
N SER A 182 -4.21 16.79 24.33
CA SER A 182 -5.00 17.98 23.97
C SER A 182 -5.78 18.53 25.19
N PHE A 183 -5.93 19.85 25.17
CA PHE A 183 -6.90 20.72 25.88
C PHE A 183 -6.49 21.49 27.17
N SER A 184 -6.09 22.76 26.92
CA SER A 184 -6.78 24.02 27.29
C SER A 184 -6.94 24.51 28.74
N VAL A 185 -6.40 25.74 28.95
CA VAL A 185 -6.99 26.95 29.57
C VAL A 185 -7.61 26.85 30.98
N PHE A 186 -7.01 27.55 31.98
CA PHE A 186 -7.60 28.70 32.72
C PHE A 186 -6.69 29.13 33.89
N GLY A 187 -6.57 30.44 34.12
CA GLY A 187 -6.15 31.04 35.40
C GLY A 187 -5.10 32.14 35.29
N CYS A 188 -5.54 33.36 34.99
CA CYS A 188 -4.87 34.58 35.45
C CYS A 188 -5.30 34.86 36.91
N ASP A 189 -4.42 35.60 37.59
CA ASP A 189 -4.39 36.06 38.99
C ASP A 189 -3.86 35.06 40.04
#